data_AF-I1BIM0-F1
#
_entry.id   AF-I1BIM0-F1
#
_cell.length_a   1.000
_cell.length_b   1.000
_cell.length_c   1.000
_cell.angle_alpha   90.00
_cell.angle_beta   90.00
_cell.angle_gamma   90.00
#
_symmetry.space_group_name_H-M   'P 1'
#
loop_
_entity.id
_entity.type
_entity.pdbx_description
1 polymer ?
#
loop_
_entity_poly.entity_id
_entity_poly.type
_entity_poly.pdbx_seq_one_letter_code
_entity_poly.pdbx_strand_id
1 'polypeptide(L)'
;MMTQITLASHRHMFRSYVGTFSSEEAIAQLGSLKFSKRDECANAASFITTTFNMNKGMAKALIQQFLWSRLIENAVEPQNRTYREKGIWRIRSKGLCVLQNFCKRTKTDISMFKKHVGSMAVPMYLINMERMPHNDRINRSRKFMSCLFTIMIASLPLSENASEKQNDLYNAFPELGKQDILNSSRDSSIYSNDYSSIDTNANLMDCNLKITDFFPQISILPNNLLIDVDEKSGISFQQQQSLMSNLNPTSSSRVI
;
A
#
# COMPACT_ATOMS: atom_id res chain seq x y z
N MET A 1 -16.52 -8.96 -3.79
CA MET A 1 -16.52 -9.61 -2.46
C MET A 1 -16.41 -8.59 -1.33
N MET A 2 -15.25 -7.95 -1.12
CA MET A 2 -15.00 -7.13 0.08
C MET A 2 -15.96 -5.94 0.27
N THR A 3 -16.55 -5.40 -0.81
CA THR A 3 -17.57 -4.35 -0.74
C THR A 3 -19.01 -4.84 -0.56
N GLN A 4 -19.28 -6.11 -0.84
CA GLN A 4 -20.64 -6.68 -0.77
C GLN A 4 -20.84 -7.48 0.52
N ILE A 5 -19.76 -7.84 1.21
CA ILE A 5 -19.83 -8.57 2.46
C ILE A 5 -20.18 -7.63 3.61
N THR A 6 -21.13 -8.06 4.44
CA THR A 6 -21.47 -7.40 5.69
C THR A 6 -20.45 -7.79 6.75
N LEU A 7 -19.68 -6.82 7.23
CA LEU A 7 -18.74 -7.05 8.32
C LEU A 7 -19.50 -7.08 9.64
N ALA A 8 -19.30 -8.13 10.43
CA ALA A 8 -19.98 -8.32 11.70
C ALA A 8 -18.97 -8.66 12.82
N SER A 9 -19.47 -8.85 14.03
CA SER A 9 -18.68 -9.35 15.14
C SER A 9 -18.89 -10.85 15.29
N HIS A 10 -17.81 -11.63 15.14
CA HIS A 10 -17.84 -13.08 15.25
C HIS A 10 -17.13 -13.53 16.53
N ARG A 11 -17.75 -14.44 17.28
CA ARG A 11 -17.14 -15.04 18.47
C ARG A 11 -16.45 -16.36 18.10
N HIS A 12 -15.21 -16.52 18.55
CA HIS A 12 -14.50 -17.78 18.48
C HIS A 12 -13.94 -18.13 19.86
N MET A 13 -14.34 -19.29 20.37
CA MET A 13 -14.06 -19.70 21.75
C MET A 13 -14.51 -18.62 22.76
N PHE A 14 -13.56 -17.98 23.44
CA PHE A 14 -13.78 -16.95 24.46
C PHE A 14 -13.45 -15.53 23.98
N ARG A 15 -13.13 -15.34 22.70
CA ARG A 15 -12.76 -14.03 22.13
C ARG A 15 -13.78 -13.58 21.09
N SER A 16 -14.08 -12.28 21.10
CA SER A 16 -14.95 -11.63 20.11
C SER A 16 -14.09 -10.86 19.11
N TYR A 17 -14.34 -11.07 17.82
CA TYR A 17 -13.60 -10.45 16.72
C TYR A 17 -14.52 -9.54 15.92
N VAL A 18 -14.40 -8.23 16.17
CA VAL A 18 -15.12 -7.18 15.44
C VAL A 18 -14.55 -7.01 14.03
N GLY A 19 -15.41 -6.60 13.08
CA GLY A 19 -15.02 -6.27 11.72
C GLY A 19 -14.56 -7.49 10.92
N THR A 20 -15.20 -8.63 11.16
CA THR A 20 -14.87 -9.91 10.55
C THR A 20 -16.04 -10.49 9.78
N PHE A 21 -15.74 -11.49 8.94
CA PHE A 21 -16.73 -12.27 8.22
C PHE A 21 -16.35 -13.75 8.24
N SER A 22 -17.34 -14.62 8.17
CA SER A 22 -17.12 -16.06 8.14
C SER A 22 -16.83 -16.56 6.73
N SER A 23 -16.26 -17.76 6.64
CA SER A 23 -16.03 -18.44 5.35
C SER A 23 -17.32 -18.73 4.59
N GLU A 24 -18.41 -19.01 5.31
CA GLU A 24 -19.72 -19.29 4.74
C GLU A 24 -20.35 -18.04 4.13
N GLU A 25 -20.30 -16.92 4.86
CA GLU A 25 -20.71 -15.60 4.35
C GLU A 25 -19.91 -15.22 3.11
N ALA A 26 -18.60 -15.42 3.13
CA ALA A 26 -17.74 -15.14 1.99
C ALA A 26 -18.14 -15.95 0.74
N ILE A 27 -18.39 -17.25 0.91
CA ILE A 27 -18.81 -18.13 -0.19
C ILE A 27 -20.18 -17.72 -0.72
N ALA A 28 -21.15 -17.41 0.16
CA ALA A 28 -22.48 -16.99 -0.25
C ALA A 28 -22.43 -15.70 -1.10
N GLN A 29 -21.70 -14.69 -0.62
CA GLN A 29 -21.53 -13.42 -1.33
C GLN A 29 -20.80 -13.57 -2.67
N LEU A 30 -19.85 -14.49 -2.72
CA LEU A 30 -19.10 -14.82 -3.92
C LEU A 30 -19.95 -15.59 -4.95
N GLY A 31 -20.87 -16.44 -4.49
CA GLY A 31 -21.80 -17.19 -5.35
C GLY A 31 -22.89 -16.31 -5.96
N SER A 32 -23.33 -15.25 -5.27
CA SER A 32 -24.36 -14.32 -5.73
C SER A 32 -23.80 -13.00 -6.27
N LEU A 33 -22.52 -12.96 -6.66
CA LEU A 33 -21.82 -11.73 -7.01
C LEU A 33 -22.42 -11.10 -8.29
N LYS A 34 -22.94 -9.88 -8.17
CA LYS A 34 -23.47 -9.09 -9.28
C LYS A 34 -22.66 -7.81 -9.48
N PHE A 35 -22.35 -7.50 -10.74
CA PHE A 35 -21.70 -6.26 -11.13
C PHE A 35 -22.57 -5.51 -12.13
N SER A 36 -23.09 -4.36 -11.72
CA SER A 36 -23.85 -3.47 -12.59
C SER A 36 -22.94 -2.32 -13.02
N LYS A 37 -22.69 -2.21 -14.33
CA LYS A 37 -21.97 -1.10 -14.94
C LYS A 37 -22.94 -0.32 -15.80
N ARG A 38 -22.91 1.01 -15.71
CA ARG A 38 -23.64 1.86 -16.66
C ARG A 38 -23.02 1.66 -18.04
N ASP A 39 -23.85 1.46 -19.04
CA ASP A 39 -23.39 1.45 -20.42
C ASP A 39 -23.19 2.90 -20.86
N GLU A 40 -21.93 3.31 -21.04
CA GLU A 40 -21.60 4.66 -21.50
C GLU A 40 -21.80 4.83 -23.00
N CYS A 41 -22.01 3.72 -23.74
CA CYS A 41 -22.23 3.75 -25.18
C CYS A 41 -23.73 3.84 -25.55
N ALA A 42 -24.64 3.61 -24.59
CA ALA A 42 -26.07 3.75 -24.79
C ALA A 42 -26.50 5.18 -24.45
N ASN A 43 -27.16 5.88 -25.39
CA ASN A 43 -27.75 7.21 -25.17
C ASN A 43 -28.91 7.21 -24.16
N ALA A 44 -29.32 6.04 -23.67
CA ALA A 44 -30.32 5.86 -22.61
C ALA A 44 -29.62 5.37 -21.33
N ALA A 45 -30.23 5.61 -20.15
CA ALA A 45 -29.73 5.15 -18.85
C ALA A 45 -29.81 3.61 -18.69
N SER A 46 -29.11 2.88 -19.55
CA SER A 46 -29.04 1.42 -19.57
C SER A 46 -27.91 0.94 -18.66
N PHE A 47 -28.19 -0.08 -17.86
CA PHE A 47 -27.21 -0.71 -16.97
C PHE A 47 -26.96 -2.15 -17.42
N ILE A 48 -25.71 -2.48 -17.73
CA ILE A 48 -25.29 -3.86 -18.00
C ILE A 48 -25.02 -4.52 -16.64
N THR A 49 -25.84 -5.51 -16.28
CA THR A 49 -25.64 -6.31 -15.06
C THR A 49 -25.02 -7.65 -15.42
N THR A 50 -23.74 -7.82 -15.10
CA THR A 50 -23.04 -9.10 -15.21
C THR A 50 -23.23 -9.87 -13.91
N THR A 51 -23.87 -11.04 -13.97
CA THR A 51 -24.03 -11.93 -12.82
C THR A 51 -22.98 -13.04 -12.90
N PHE A 52 -22.14 -13.15 -11.88
CA PHE A 52 -21.20 -14.25 -11.76
C PHE A 52 -21.85 -15.38 -10.98
N ASN A 53 -22.08 -16.52 -11.62
CA ASN A 53 -22.51 -17.73 -10.92
C ASN A 53 -21.27 -18.55 -10.57
N MET A 54 -20.73 -18.32 -9.37
CA MET A 54 -19.49 -18.96 -8.95
C MET A 54 -19.78 -20.16 -8.06
N ASN A 55 -19.26 -21.33 -8.46
CA ASN A 55 -19.38 -22.54 -7.65
C ASN A 55 -18.55 -22.44 -6.35
N LYS A 56 -18.89 -23.28 -5.36
CA LYS A 56 -18.24 -23.28 -4.04
C LYS A 56 -16.73 -23.53 -4.13
N GLY A 57 -16.28 -24.39 -5.05
CA GLY A 57 -14.86 -24.70 -5.23
C GLY A 57 -14.04 -23.49 -5.71
N MET A 58 -14.57 -22.76 -6.69
CA MET A 58 -13.97 -21.54 -7.21
C MET A 58 -13.99 -20.42 -6.15
N ALA A 59 -15.07 -20.31 -5.37
CA ALA A 59 -15.13 -19.37 -4.24
C ALA A 59 -14.02 -19.63 -3.22
N LYS A 60 -13.79 -20.91 -2.85
CA LYS A 60 -12.69 -21.31 -1.97
C LYS A 60 -11.33 -20.91 -2.56
N ALA A 61 -11.13 -21.16 -3.85
CA ALA A 61 -9.89 -20.78 -4.54
C ALA A 61 -9.67 -19.26 -4.55
N LEU A 62 -10.71 -18.44 -4.78
CA LEU A 62 -10.58 -16.98 -4.73
C LEU A 62 -10.28 -16.46 -3.32
N ILE A 63 -10.93 -17.00 -2.28
CA ILE A 63 -10.62 -16.64 -0.88
C ILE A 63 -9.16 -16.99 -0.58
N GLN A 64 -8.68 -18.15 -1.05
CA GLN A 64 -7.28 -18.56 -0.92
C GLN A 64 -6.32 -17.57 -1.61
N GLN A 65 -6.68 -17.07 -2.80
CA GLN A 65 -5.90 -16.02 -3.48
C GLN A 65 -5.88 -14.71 -2.69
N PHE A 66 -6.98 -14.32 -2.04
CA PHE A 66 -7.01 -13.14 -1.16
C PHE A 66 -6.12 -13.30 0.07
N LEU A 67 -5.98 -14.52 0.61
CA LEU A 67 -5.05 -14.82 1.70
C LEU A 67 -3.58 -14.72 1.24
N TRP A 68 -3.25 -15.31 0.08
CA TRP A 68 -1.89 -15.28 -0.48
C TRP A 68 -1.45 -13.86 -0.86
N SER A 69 -2.34 -13.11 -1.52
CA SER A 69 -2.10 -11.70 -1.88
C SER A 69 -2.10 -10.74 -0.69
N ARG A 70 -2.40 -11.26 0.50
CA ARG A 70 -2.41 -10.55 1.79
C ARG A 70 -3.49 -9.47 1.93
N LEU A 71 -4.56 -9.57 1.16
CA LEU A 71 -5.71 -8.65 1.26
C LEU A 71 -6.57 -8.95 2.48
N ILE A 72 -6.67 -10.23 2.84
CA ILE A 72 -7.35 -10.71 4.04
C ILE A 72 -6.39 -11.56 4.89
N GLU A 73 -6.78 -11.80 6.13
CA GLU A 73 -6.07 -12.69 7.05
C GLU A 73 -7.05 -13.40 7.99
N ASN A 74 -6.57 -14.47 8.63
CA ASN A 74 -7.33 -15.17 9.65
C ASN A 74 -7.32 -14.34 10.95
N ALA A 75 -8.51 -14.09 11.51
CA ALA A 75 -8.65 -13.30 12.73
C ALA A 75 -8.11 -14.01 13.99
N VAL A 76 -8.14 -15.35 14.01
CA VAL A 76 -7.68 -16.19 15.13
C VAL A 76 -6.18 -16.49 15.02
N GLU A 77 -5.70 -16.84 13.82
CA GLU A 77 -4.31 -17.21 13.54
C GLU A 77 -3.73 -16.41 12.35
N PRO A 78 -3.27 -15.15 12.55
CA PRO A 78 -2.84 -14.28 11.44
C PRO A 78 -1.67 -14.81 10.59
N GLN A 79 -0.87 -15.71 11.16
CA GLN A 79 0.25 -16.35 10.46
C GLN A 79 -0.21 -17.41 9.45
N ASN A 80 -1.39 -17.99 9.68
CA ASN A 80 -1.93 -19.02 8.81
C ASN A 80 -2.59 -18.40 7.58
N ARG A 81 -2.09 -18.77 6.40
CA ARG A 81 -2.60 -18.27 5.10
C ARG A 81 -3.35 -19.33 4.32
N THR A 82 -3.68 -20.45 4.94
CA THR A 82 -4.45 -21.53 4.33
C THR A 82 -5.93 -21.31 4.66
N TYR A 83 -6.76 -21.45 3.63
CA TYR A 83 -8.20 -21.40 3.77
C TYR A 83 -8.69 -22.50 4.72
N ARG A 84 -9.71 -22.18 5.53
CA ARG A 84 -10.40 -23.11 6.44
C ARG A 84 -11.90 -22.96 6.25
N GLU A 85 -12.63 -24.08 6.22
CA GLU A 85 -14.09 -24.06 5.99
C GLU A 85 -14.86 -23.31 7.09
N LYS A 86 -14.38 -23.37 8.34
CA LYS A 86 -14.92 -22.62 9.49
C LYS A 86 -13.99 -21.48 9.93
N GLY A 87 -13.31 -20.85 8.97
CA GLY A 87 -12.43 -19.71 9.23
C GLY A 87 -13.20 -18.41 9.44
N ILE A 88 -12.69 -17.56 10.34
CA ILE A 88 -13.11 -16.17 10.52
C ILE A 88 -12.01 -15.29 9.93
N TRP A 89 -12.39 -14.40 9.03
CA TRP A 89 -11.46 -13.59 8.25
C TRP A 89 -11.63 -12.10 8.58
N ARG A 90 -10.51 -11.39 8.49
CA ARG A 90 -10.43 -9.94 8.63
C ARG A 90 -9.73 -9.34 7.42
N ILE A 91 -10.12 -8.13 7.03
CA ILE A 91 -9.44 -7.36 5.99
C ILE A 91 -8.16 -6.74 6.56
N ARG A 92 -7.04 -6.87 5.84
CA ARG A 92 -5.75 -6.23 6.20
C ARG A 92 -5.64 -4.80 5.67
N SER A 93 -4.68 -4.02 6.18
CA SER A 93 -4.33 -2.67 5.66
C SER A 93 -4.18 -2.63 4.15
N LYS A 94 -3.47 -3.60 3.56
CA LYS A 94 -3.33 -3.74 2.10
C LYS A 94 -4.70 -3.91 1.41
N GLY A 95 -5.55 -4.74 1.98
CA GLY A 95 -6.93 -4.92 1.53
C GLY A 95 -7.75 -3.64 1.61
N LEU A 96 -7.56 -2.84 2.67
CA LEU A 96 -8.23 -1.55 2.84
C LEU A 96 -7.79 -0.53 1.77
N CYS A 97 -6.51 -0.49 1.38
CA CYS A 97 -6.04 0.37 0.29
C CYS A 97 -6.76 0.02 -1.03
N VAL A 98 -6.86 -1.27 -1.33
CA VAL A 98 -7.56 -1.76 -2.54
C VAL A 98 -9.07 -1.48 -2.45
N LEU A 99 -9.67 -1.69 -1.28
CA LEU A 99 -11.08 -1.44 -1.01
C LEU A 99 -11.43 0.05 -1.19
N GLN A 100 -10.64 0.94 -0.59
CA GLN A 100 -10.81 2.38 -0.72
C GLN A 100 -10.71 2.82 -2.19
N ASN A 101 -9.71 2.33 -2.91
CA ASN A 101 -9.57 2.62 -4.34
C ASN A 101 -10.78 2.13 -5.14
N PHE A 102 -11.26 0.92 -4.84
CA PHE A 102 -12.45 0.38 -5.47
C PHE A 102 -13.68 1.28 -5.21
N CYS A 103 -13.96 1.63 -3.95
CA CYS A 103 -15.09 2.49 -3.60
C CYS A 103 -15.02 3.86 -4.29
N LYS A 104 -13.82 4.46 -4.39
CA LYS A 104 -13.61 5.69 -5.16
C LYS A 104 -13.96 5.54 -6.63
N ARG A 105 -13.52 4.45 -7.27
CA ARG A 105 -13.77 4.17 -8.69
C ARG A 105 -15.23 3.84 -8.99
N THR A 106 -15.89 3.09 -8.11
CA THR A 106 -17.29 2.68 -8.29
C THR A 106 -18.30 3.64 -7.66
N LYS A 107 -17.84 4.73 -7.03
CA LYS A 107 -18.66 5.67 -6.25
C LYS A 107 -19.52 4.97 -5.19
N THR A 108 -18.99 3.90 -4.61
CA THR A 108 -19.64 3.19 -3.49
C THR A 108 -19.36 3.94 -2.20
N ASP A 109 -20.37 4.05 -1.34
CA ASP A 109 -20.21 4.70 -0.04
C ASP A 109 -19.18 3.96 0.82
N ILE A 110 -18.15 4.70 1.21
CA ILE A 110 -17.02 4.19 2.00
C ILE A 110 -17.33 4.19 3.50
N SER A 111 -18.33 4.98 3.94
CA SER A 111 -18.68 5.18 5.35
C SER A 111 -19.13 3.88 6.03
N MET A 112 -19.75 2.98 5.26
CA MET A 112 -20.23 1.67 5.69
C MET A 112 -19.09 0.80 6.24
N PHE A 113 -17.90 0.92 5.64
CA PHE A 113 -16.73 0.14 6.01
C PHE A 113 -15.99 0.77 7.18
N LYS A 114 -15.98 2.11 7.29
CA LYS A 114 -15.29 2.86 8.34
C LYS A 114 -15.65 2.35 9.75
N LYS A 115 -16.93 2.05 9.98
CA LYS A 115 -17.44 1.52 11.27
C LYS A 115 -16.87 0.16 11.67
N HIS A 116 -16.39 -0.61 10.70
CA HIS A 116 -15.95 -1.99 10.88
C HIS A 116 -14.44 -2.16 10.70
N VAL A 117 -13.71 -1.07 10.44
CA VAL A 117 -12.25 -1.09 10.43
C VAL A 117 -11.79 -1.26 11.86
N GLY A 118 -11.23 -2.43 12.17
CA GLY A 118 -10.71 -2.71 13.49
C GLY A 118 -9.53 -1.79 13.84
N SER A 119 -9.34 -1.53 15.14
CA SER A 119 -8.22 -0.75 15.69
C SER A 119 -6.83 -1.22 15.26
N MET A 120 -6.70 -2.46 14.75
CA MET A 120 -5.45 -3.03 14.24
C MET A 120 -5.08 -2.55 12.82
N ALA A 121 -5.95 -1.80 12.14
CA ALA A 121 -5.69 -1.30 10.80
C ALA A 121 -4.66 -0.16 10.82
N VAL A 122 -3.63 -0.31 10.00
CA VAL A 122 -2.50 0.61 9.89
C VAL A 122 -2.59 1.45 8.61
N PRO A 123 -2.36 2.79 8.67
CA PRO A 123 -2.19 3.63 7.49
C PRO A 123 -1.11 3.07 6.56
N MET A 124 -1.43 2.91 5.29
CA MET A 124 -0.56 2.28 4.30
C MET A 124 -0.76 2.93 2.93
N TYR A 125 0.34 3.08 2.19
CA TYR A 125 0.35 3.43 0.78
C TYR A 125 0.70 2.20 -0.05
N LEU A 126 -0.11 1.91 -1.07
CA LEU A 126 0.26 0.96 -2.10
C LEU A 126 0.65 1.72 -3.36
N ILE A 127 1.84 1.41 -3.86
CA ILE A 127 2.31 1.91 -5.14
C ILE A 127 1.75 1.00 -6.22
N ASN A 128 0.98 1.59 -7.14
CA ASN A 128 0.47 0.87 -8.29
C ASN A 128 1.55 0.83 -9.38
N MET A 129 1.98 -0.38 -9.73
CA MET A 129 2.94 -0.60 -10.80
C MET A 129 2.20 -0.58 -12.14
N GLU A 130 2.41 0.47 -12.92
CA GLU A 130 1.81 0.60 -14.25
C GLU A 130 2.34 -0.49 -15.19
N ARG A 131 1.43 -1.11 -15.93
CA ARG A 131 1.72 -2.10 -16.97
C ARG A 131 1.40 -1.51 -18.34
N MET A 132 2.28 -1.74 -19.30
CA MET A 132 2.15 -1.23 -20.65
C MET A 132 1.01 -1.97 -21.38
N PRO A 133 0.11 -1.25 -22.07
CA PRO A 133 -1.10 -1.86 -22.64
C PRO A 133 -0.81 -2.85 -23.78
N HIS A 134 0.34 -2.71 -24.46
CA HIS A 134 0.66 -3.49 -25.66
C HIS A 134 1.35 -4.83 -25.38
N ASN A 135 2.05 -4.98 -24.25
CA ASN A 135 2.85 -6.18 -23.96
C ASN A 135 2.76 -6.64 -22.50
N ASP A 136 1.93 -6.00 -21.68
CA ASP A 136 1.70 -6.33 -20.27
C ASP A 136 3.00 -6.33 -19.42
N ARG A 137 4.06 -5.67 -19.90
CA ARG A 137 5.31 -5.49 -19.15
C ARG A 137 5.16 -4.30 -18.20
N ILE A 138 5.89 -4.36 -17.08
CA ILE A 138 6.00 -3.23 -16.15
C ILE A 138 6.59 -2.01 -16.90
N ASN A 139 6.06 -0.82 -16.63
CA ASN A 139 6.61 0.43 -17.15
C ASN A 139 8.06 0.62 -16.67
N ARG A 140 9.02 0.66 -17.61
CA ARG A 140 10.45 0.84 -17.33
C ARG A 140 10.96 2.24 -17.68
N SER A 141 10.07 3.21 -17.83
CA SER A 141 10.46 4.61 -18.07
C SER A 141 11.45 5.08 -17.00
N ARG A 142 12.52 5.75 -17.43
CA ARG A 142 13.56 6.26 -16.52
C ARG A 142 12.94 7.07 -15.39
N LYS A 143 11.99 7.95 -15.69
CA LYS A 143 11.30 8.79 -14.69
C LYS A 143 10.52 7.94 -13.68
N PHE A 144 9.76 6.95 -14.15
CA PHE A 144 8.99 6.05 -13.30
C PHE A 144 9.89 5.24 -12.36
N MET A 145 10.97 4.67 -12.90
CA MET A 145 11.95 3.92 -12.11
C MET A 145 12.67 4.81 -11.09
N SER A 146 13.09 6.02 -11.47
CA SER A 146 13.71 6.98 -10.55
C SER A 146 12.77 7.29 -9.37
N CYS A 147 11.51 7.62 -9.62
CA CYS A 147 10.54 7.87 -8.57
C CYS A 147 10.32 6.64 -7.66
N LEU A 148 10.23 5.42 -8.22
CA LEU A 148 10.13 4.20 -7.42
C LEU A 148 11.33 4.01 -6.49
N PHE A 149 12.55 4.17 -7.01
CA PHE A 149 13.76 4.05 -6.20
C PHE A 149 13.82 5.14 -5.13
N THR A 150 13.45 6.38 -5.45
CA THR A 150 13.37 7.46 -4.44
C THR A 150 12.39 7.10 -3.33
N ILE A 151 11.18 6.61 -3.66
CA ILE A 151 10.21 6.17 -2.66
C ILE A 151 10.79 5.02 -1.82
N MET A 152 11.41 4.03 -2.45
CA MET A 152 12.00 2.89 -1.75
C MET A 152 13.09 3.32 -0.76
N ILE A 153 14.02 4.16 -1.19
CA ILE A 153 15.12 4.65 -0.34
C ILE A 153 14.59 5.55 0.77
N ALA A 154 13.68 6.48 0.45
CA ALA A 154 13.04 7.33 1.45
C ALA A 154 12.22 6.52 2.47
N SER A 155 11.69 5.36 2.08
CA SER A 155 10.94 4.45 2.97
C SER A 155 11.83 3.67 3.94
N LEU A 156 13.16 3.68 3.76
CA LEU A 156 14.07 3.03 4.68
C LEU A 156 14.25 3.91 5.92
N PRO A 157 14.31 3.31 7.13
CA PRO A 157 14.70 4.04 8.32
C PRO A 157 16.16 4.50 8.13
N LEU A 158 16.37 5.78 7.87
CA LEU A 158 17.70 6.36 7.96
C LEU A 158 18.10 6.28 9.44
N SER A 159 19.15 5.52 9.75
CA SER A 159 19.63 5.40 11.12
C SER A 159 20.18 6.76 11.54
N GLU A 160 19.39 7.54 12.27
CA GLU A 160 19.84 8.80 12.86
C GLU A 160 20.85 8.58 14.01
N ASN A 161 21.11 7.31 14.39
CA ASN A 161 22.02 6.93 15.47
C ASN A 161 23.20 6.07 14.96
N ALA A 162 23.77 6.41 13.80
CA ALA A 162 25.03 5.79 13.37
C ALA A 162 26.24 6.22 14.21
N SER A 163 26.12 7.30 14.99
CA SER A 163 27.20 7.84 15.84
C SER A 163 27.43 7.08 17.15
N GLU A 164 26.53 6.18 17.58
CA GLU A 164 26.70 5.45 18.85
C GLU A 164 26.97 3.95 18.70
N LYS A 165 26.94 3.40 17.47
CA LYS A 165 27.19 1.96 17.21
C LYS A 165 28.41 1.69 16.33
N GLN A 166 29.35 2.64 16.26
CA GLN A 166 30.54 2.51 15.44
C GLN A 166 31.61 1.60 16.06
N ASN A 167 31.49 1.23 17.34
CA ASN A 167 32.51 0.43 18.05
C ASN A 167 32.25 -1.09 18.01
N ASP A 168 31.02 -1.55 17.75
CA ASP A 168 30.69 -2.99 17.83
C ASP A 168 30.77 -3.74 16.48
N LEU A 169 30.88 -3.03 15.36
CA LEU A 169 30.88 -3.63 14.01
C LEU A 169 32.29 -3.95 13.47
N TYR A 170 33.37 -3.58 14.17
CA TYR A 170 34.74 -3.89 13.77
C TYR A 170 35.22 -5.30 14.14
N ASN A 171 34.43 -6.07 14.90
CA ASN A 171 34.85 -7.41 15.37
C ASN A 171 34.11 -8.58 14.69
N ALA A 172 33.26 -8.35 13.69
CA ALA A 172 32.36 -9.38 13.16
C ALA A 172 32.58 -9.78 11.68
N PHE A 173 33.73 -9.48 11.07
CA PHE A 173 34.06 -9.97 9.72
C PHE A 173 35.50 -10.51 9.64
N PRO A 174 35.69 -11.84 9.60
CA PRO A 174 36.95 -12.43 9.18
C PRO A 174 37.06 -12.39 7.65
N GLU A 175 38.04 -11.62 7.18
CA GLU A 175 38.99 -11.96 6.11
C GLU A 175 38.44 -12.50 4.77
N LEU A 176 38.32 -11.62 3.76
CA LEU A 176 38.58 -12.00 2.37
C LEU A 176 39.12 -10.82 1.55
N GLY A 177 40.39 -10.92 1.15
CA GLY A 177 40.91 -10.26 -0.05
C GLY A 177 41.55 -8.87 0.13
N LYS A 178 42.82 -8.85 0.55
CA LYS A 178 43.75 -7.76 0.22
C LYS A 178 43.89 -7.66 -1.29
N GLN A 179 43.60 -6.52 -1.93
CA GLN A 179 44.33 -6.00 -3.11
C GLN A 179 44.18 -4.46 -3.19
N ASP A 180 45.26 -3.80 -2.78
CA ASP A 180 45.93 -2.63 -3.36
C ASP A 180 45.13 -1.41 -3.86
N ILE A 181 45.42 -0.33 -3.13
CA ILE A 181 45.27 1.08 -3.50
C ILE A 181 46.15 1.36 -4.72
N LEU A 182 45.56 1.81 -5.83
CA LEU A 182 46.29 2.60 -6.83
C LEU A 182 45.43 3.76 -7.33
N ASN A 183 45.94 4.96 -7.08
CA ASN A 183 45.47 6.23 -7.60
C ASN A 183 45.41 6.19 -9.13
N SER A 184 44.28 6.59 -9.71
CA SER A 184 44.22 6.98 -11.12
C SER A 184 43.18 8.07 -11.30
N SER A 185 43.64 9.32 -11.25
CA SER A 185 42.96 10.48 -11.82
C SER A 185 42.69 10.23 -13.30
N ARG A 186 41.42 10.15 -13.70
CA ARG A 186 41.00 10.33 -15.09
C ARG A 186 39.69 11.08 -15.16
N ASP A 187 39.78 12.29 -15.68
CA ASP A 187 38.70 13.01 -16.32
C ASP A 187 38.08 12.14 -17.43
N SER A 188 36.75 12.10 -17.46
CA SER A 188 36.01 12.16 -18.72
C SER A 188 34.55 12.53 -18.43
N SER A 189 34.18 13.69 -18.93
CA SER A 189 32.83 14.12 -19.20
C SER A 189 32.01 13.01 -19.90
N ILE A 190 30.70 13.01 -19.65
CA ILE A 190 29.58 12.74 -20.57
C ILE A 190 28.35 12.45 -19.70
N TYR A 191 27.57 13.49 -19.41
CA TYR A 191 26.12 13.51 -19.58
C TYR A 191 25.64 14.92 -19.29
N SER A 192 25.52 15.72 -20.34
CA SER A 192 24.72 16.94 -20.30
C SER A 192 23.27 16.50 -20.08
N ASN A 193 22.67 16.91 -18.98
CA ASN A 193 21.22 16.83 -18.82
C ASN A 193 20.74 18.25 -18.54
N ASP A 194 20.03 18.79 -19.52
CA ASP A 194 19.19 19.96 -19.39
C ASP A 194 18.14 19.69 -18.31
N TYR A 195 18.47 20.05 -17.08
CA TYR A 195 17.46 20.32 -16.07
C TYR A 195 16.77 21.61 -16.50
N SER A 196 15.66 21.49 -17.23
CA SER A 196 14.65 22.54 -17.17
C SER A 196 14.24 22.66 -15.71
N SER A 197 14.71 23.70 -15.04
CA SER A 197 14.25 24.08 -13.72
C SER A 197 12.74 24.21 -13.79
N ILE A 198 12.03 23.35 -13.05
CA ILE A 198 10.68 23.71 -12.65
C ILE A 198 10.92 24.69 -11.52
N ASP A 199 10.81 25.97 -11.83
CA ASP A 199 10.87 27.07 -10.89
C ASP A 199 9.69 26.92 -9.90
N THR A 200 9.88 26.13 -8.84
CA THR A 200 8.97 26.13 -7.69
C THR A 200 9.40 27.20 -6.70
N ASN A 201 9.34 28.46 -7.15
CA ASN A 201 9.22 29.60 -6.24
C ASN A 201 7.74 29.76 -5.89
N ALA A 202 7.26 28.90 -4.99
CA ALA A 202 6.01 29.13 -4.28
C ALA A 202 6.33 29.02 -2.80
N ASN A 203 6.12 30.11 -2.08
CA ASN A 203 6.29 30.26 -0.64
C ASN A 203 5.84 29.00 0.10
N LEU A 204 6.81 28.23 0.62
CA LEU A 204 6.60 27.00 1.38
C LEU A 204 6.22 27.36 2.82
N MET A 205 4.98 27.83 3.00
CA MET A 205 4.35 28.00 4.30
C MET A 205 2.99 27.26 4.22
N ASP A 206 2.82 26.26 5.08
CA ASP A 206 1.54 25.63 5.44
C ASP A 206 0.72 24.95 4.33
N CYS A 207 1.32 23.98 3.63
CA CYS A 207 0.56 23.05 2.81
C CYS A 207 0.67 21.63 3.36
N ASN A 208 -0.47 20.96 3.60
CA ASN A 208 -0.54 19.52 3.86
C ASN A 208 -0.09 18.72 2.62
N LEU A 209 1.22 18.72 2.34
CA LEU A 209 1.83 18.01 1.21
C LEU A 209 1.63 16.51 1.40
N LYS A 210 0.98 15.86 0.43
CA LYS A 210 0.80 14.41 0.42
C LYS A 210 1.92 13.78 -0.39
N ILE A 211 2.23 12.53 -0.08
CA ILE A 211 3.16 11.70 -0.88
C ILE A 211 2.85 11.72 -2.39
N THR A 212 1.58 11.86 -2.76
CA THR A 212 1.13 11.98 -4.15
C THR A 212 1.67 13.21 -4.87
N ASP A 213 1.93 14.29 -4.13
CA ASP A 213 2.34 15.58 -4.67
C ASP A 213 3.83 15.56 -5.05
N PHE A 214 4.63 14.76 -4.32
CA PHE A 214 6.04 14.49 -4.63
C PHE A 214 6.22 13.58 -5.85
N PHE A 215 5.22 12.75 -6.17
CA PHE A 215 5.32 11.72 -7.22
C PHE A 215 4.10 11.73 -8.16
N PRO A 216 3.88 12.80 -8.95
CA PRO A 216 2.71 12.93 -9.81
C PRO A 216 2.63 11.86 -10.92
N GLN A 217 3.76 11.22 -11.25
CA GLN A 217 3.86 10.21 -12.30
C GLN A 217 3.58 8.78 -11.78
N ILE A 218 3.37 8.60 -10.48
CA ILE A 218 3.10 7.28 -9.88
C ILE A 218 1.72 7.29 -9.23
N SER A 219 0.91 6.28 -9.55
CA SER A 219 -0.37 6.07 -8.90
C SER A 219 -0.16 5.46 -7.50
N ILE A 220 -0.53 6.21 -6.47
CA ILE A 220 -0.44 5.79 -5.07
C ILE A 220 -1.85 5.61 -4.50
N LEU A 221 -2.08 4.48 -3.84
CA LEU A 221 -3.36 4.08 -3.26
C LEU A 221 -3.28 4.14 -1.73
N PRO A 222 -3.84 5.17 -1.08
CA PRO A 222 -3.91 5.26 0.37
C PRO A 222 -5.15 4.53 0.93
N ASN A 223 -5.11 4.20 2.23
CA ASN A 223 -6.28 3.73 3.03
C ASN A 223 -6.74 4.74 4.11
N ASN A 224 -6.32 5.99 3.98
CA ASN A 224 -6.55 7.07 4.95
C ASN A 224 -8.02 7.50 5.14
N LEU A 225 -8.95 7.12 4.25
CA LEU A 225 -10.38 7.42 4.44
C LEU A 225 -11.09 6.37 5.29
N LEU A 226 -10.46 5.20 5.43
CA LEU A 226 -10.99 4.06 6.18
C LEU A 226 -10.44 4.00 7.60
N ILE A 227 -9.26 4.57 7.84
CA ILE A 227 -8.61 4.60 9.14
C ILE A 227 -8.81 6.00 9.70
N ASP A 228 -9.53 6.12 10.82
CA ASP A 228 -9.51 7.38 11.58
C ASP A 228 -8.11 7.55 12.14
N VAL A 229 -7.38 8.48 11.56
CA VAL A 229 -6.17 9.03 12.17
C VAL A 229 -6.67 10.02 13.21
N ASP A 230 -7.18 9.52 14.34
CA ASP A 230 -7.34 10.37 15.51
C ASP A 230 -5.93 10.86 15.87
N GLU A 231 -5.69 12.17 15.69
CA GLU A 231 -4.43 12.88 16.02
C GLU A 231 -3.96 12.61 17.46
N LYS A 232 -4.84 12.08 18.32
CA LYS A 232 -4.55 11.70 19.71
C LYS A 232 -3.78 10.39 19.86
N SER A 233 -3.78 9.52 18.85
CA SER A 233 -2.88 8.38 18.81
C SER A 233 -1.69 8.75 17.94
N GLY A 234 -0.59 9.16 18.57
CA GLY A 234 0.69 9.52 17.93
C GLY A 234 1.39 8.37 17.19
N ILE A 235 0.64 7.45 16.60
CA ILE A 235 1.10 6.34 15.78
C ILE A 235 0.89 6.70 14.31
N SER A 236 1.37 7.88 13.90
CA SER A 236 1.79 7.99 12.51
C SER A 236 3.01 7.08 12.38
N PHE A 237 2.89 6.06 11.55
CA PHE A 237 3.91 5.03 11.43
C PHE A 237 5.27 5.65 11.12
N GLN A 238 6.29 5.24 11.87
CA GLN A 238 7.67 5.68 11.69
C GLN A 238 8.07 5.60 10.22
N GLN A 239 7.67 4.57 9.48
CA GLN A 239 7.98 4.48 8.05
C GLN A 239 7.36 5.59 7.20
N GLN A 240 6.12 6.00 7.47
CA GLN A 240 5.46 7.09 6.75
C GLN A 240 6.03 8.44 7.17
N GLN A 241 6.29 8.65 8.45
CA GLN A 241 6.96 9.86 8.94
C GLN A 241 8.39 9.95 8.39
N SER A 242 9.17 8.88 8.47
CA SER A 242 10.51 8.76 7.90
C SER A 242 10.49 9.01 6.40
N LEU A 243 9.53 8.48 5.66
CA LEU A 243 9.41 8.77 4.24
C LEU A 243 9.12 10.27 4.00
N MET A 244 8.20 10.88 4.74
CA MET A 244 7.93 12.32 4.60
C MET A 244 9.10 13.20 5.06
N SER A 245 9.82 12.83 6.12
CA SER A 245 11.01 13.55 6.60
C SER A 245 12.18 13.40 5.62
N ASN A 246 12.38 12.21 5.05
CA ASN A 246 13.45 11.96 4.08
C ASN A 246 13.20 12.67 2.74
N LEU A 247 11.95 13.01 2.42
CA LEU A 247 11.59 13.76 1.21
C LEU A 247 11.66 15.29 1.37
N ASN A 248 11.59 15.79 2.61
CA ASN A 248 11.72 17.21 2.94
C ASN A 248 13.02 17.47 3.73
N PRO A 249 14.16 17.73 3.05
CA PRO A 249 15.45 17.90 3.72
C PRO A 249 15.58 19.18 4.56
N THR A 250 14.56 20.04 4.64
CA THR A 250 14.62 21.35 5.31
C THR A 250 14.41 21.31 6.82
N SER A 251 14.04 20.19 7.43
CA SER A 251 13.80 20.12 8.88
C SER A 251 15.01 19.69 9.72
N SER A 252 16.16 19.32 9.11
CA SER A 252 17.37 18.92 9.86
C SER A 252 18.63 19.68 9.41
N SER A 253 18.52 21.01 9.25
CA SER A 253 19.70 21.89 9.30
C SER A 253 19.42 23.11 10.18
N ARG A 254 19.25 22.86 11.49
CA ARG A 254 19.59 23.86 12.52
C ARG A 254 20.59 23.23 13.47
N VAL A 255 21.82 23.09 12.99
CA VAL A 255 23.00 23.02 13.85
C VAL A 255 24.05 23.91 13.19
N ILE A 256 24.09 25.17 13.62
CA ILE A 256 25.21 25.92 14.22
C ILE A 256 24.66 27.32 14.52
#